data_AF-A0A841JPJ7-F1
#
_entry.id   AF-A0A841JPJ7-F1
#
_cell.length_a   1.000
_cell.length_b   1.000
_cell.length_c   1.000
_cell.angle_alpha   90.00
_cell.angle_beta   90.00
_cell.angle_gamma   90.00
#
_symmetry.space_group_name_H-M   'P 1'
#
loop_
_entity.id
_entity.type
_entity.pdbx_description
1 polymer ?
#
loop_
_entity_poly.entity_id
_entity_poly.type
_entity_poly.pdbx_seq_one_letter_code
_entity_poly.pdbx_strand_id
1 'polypeptide(L)' 'MCIINSKKPIRASQEEILFLRKHAPKGLWKMVEFRTKRTKAQVLYQIMQMPENQDLLIIQAVREILFVVTGLVYEKQ' A
#
# COMPACT_ATOMS: atom_id res chain seq x y z
N MET A 1 9.35 12.27 -16.62
CA MET A 1 8.28 12.98 -15.89
C MET A 1 7.24 11.93 -15.52
N CYS A 2 7.37 11.31 -14.35
CA CYS A 2 6.45 10.23 -13.96
C CYS A 2 5.15 10.85 -13.48
N ILE A 3 4.14 10.87 -14.37
CA ILE A 3 2.77 11.23 -14.01
C ILE A 3 2.26 10.09 -13.12
N ILE A 4 2.48 10.20 -11.81
CA ILE A 4 1.73 9.45 -10.82
C ILE A 4 0.31 9.96 -10.95
N ASN A 5 -0.48 9.25 -11.77
CA ASN A 5 -1.82 9.64 -12.16
C ASN A 5 -2.58 10.10 -10.91
N SER A 6 -3.11 11.33 -10.93
CA SER A 6 -3.88 11.97 -9.86
C SER A 6 -5.24 11.29 -9.66
N LYS A 7 -5.26 9.96 -9.57
CA LYS A 7 -6.41 9.20 -9.13
C LYS A 7 -6.46 9.35 -7.61
N LYS A 8 -7.52 9.99 -7.12
CA LYS A 8 -7.90 9.96 -5.70
C LYS A 8 -7.63 8.57 -5.16
N PRO A 9 -7.02 8.41 -3.97
CA PRO A 9 -6.64 7.09 -3.49
C PRO A 9 -7.89 6.20 -3.46
N ILE A 10 -7.89 5.20 -4.34
CA ILE A 10 -9.00 4.26 -4.49
C ILE A 10 -8.77 3.16 -3.46
N ARG A 11 -9.85 2.71 -2.83
CA ARG A 11 -9.82 1.50 -2.00
C ARG A 11 -9.20 0.36 -2.82
N ALA A 12 -8.19 -0.29 -2.27
CA ALA A 12 -7.59 -1.47 -2.84
C ALA A 12 -8.59 -2.63 -2.86
N SER A 13 -8.63 -3.40 -3.95
CA SER A 13 -9.38 -4.67 -3.96
C SER A 13 -8.71 -5.69 -3.04
N GLN A 14 -9.42 -6.77 -2.71
CA GLN A 14 -8.81 -7.88 -1.96
C GLN A 14 -7.60 -8.47 -2.70
N GLU A 15 -7.69 -8.60 -4.02
CA GLU A 15 -6.61 -9.07 -4.89
C GLU A 15 -5.38 -8.16 -4.83
N GLU A 16 -5.60 -6.84 -4.85
CA GLU A 16 -4.53 -5.86 -4.71
C GLU A 16 -3.87 -5.97 -3.33
N ILE A 17 -4.65 -6.09 -2.25
CA ILE A 17 -4.10 -6.31 -0.90
C ILE A 17 -3.23 -7.57 -0.85
N LEU A 18 -3.70 -8.67 -1.44
CA LEU A 18 -2.94 -9.91 -1.51
C LEU A 18 -1.65 -9.74 -2.32
N PHE A 19 -1.71 -9.01 -3.43
CA PHE A 19 -0.54 -8.66 -4.23
C PHE A 19 0.49 -7.87 -3.42
N LEU A 20 0.06 -6.82 -2.71
CA LEU A 20 0.93 -5.99 -1.88
C LEU A 20 1.58 -6.82 -0.77
N ARG A 21 0.83 -7.73 -0.13
CA ARG A 21 1.36 -8.64 0.90
C ARG A 21 2.40 -9.61 0.36
N LYS A 22 2.14 -10.20 -0.81
CA LYS A 22 3.03 -11.19 -1.43
C LYS A 22 4.37 -10.59 -1.85
N HIS A 23 4.36 -9.34 -2.31
CA HIS A 23 5.54 -8.68 -2.87
C HIS A 23 6.22 -7.70 -1.91
N ALA A 24 5.70 -7.51 -0.69
CA ALA A 24 6.30 -6.60 0.27
C ALA A 24 7.69 -7.09 0.75
N PRO A 25 8.79 -6.37 0.44
CA PRO A 25 10.10 -6.70 0.96
C PRO A 25 10.21 -6.44 2.47
N LYS A 26 11.21 -7.05 3.10
CA LYS A 26 11.52 -6.81 4.52
C LYS A 26 11.74 -5.31 4.74
N GLY A 27 11.05 -4.75 5.71
CA GLY A 27 11.17 -3.32 6.06
C GLY A 27 10.18 -2.38 5.36
N LEU A 28 9.44 -2.83 4.33
CA LEU A 28 8.45 -1.98 3.65
C LEU A 28 7.43 -1.38 4.64
N TRP A 29 6.89 -2.21 5.54
CA TRP A 29 5.92 -1.74 6.54
C TRP A 29 6.48 -0.66 7.47
N LYS A 30 7.78 -0.70 7.75
CA LYS A 30 8.45 0.31 8.58
C LYS A 30 8.58 1.63 7.82
N MET A 31 8.86 1.59 6.53
CA MET A 31 8.87 2.78 5.66
C MET A 31 7.47 3.40 5.57
N VAL A 32 6.42 2.58 5.46
CA VAL A 32 5.03 3.04 5.44
C VAL A 32 4.66 3.72 6.77
N GLU A 33 5.04 3.12 7.91
CA GLU A 33 4.88 3.73 9.23
C GLU A 33 5.52 5.12 9.31
N PHE A 34 6.77 5.27 8.86
CA PHE A 34 7.45 6.57 8.84
C PHE A 34 6.75 7.58 7.92
N ARG A 35 6.31 7.15 6.74
CA ARG A 35 5.67 8.01 5.74
C ARG A 35 4.29 8.51 6.18
N THR A 36 3.54 7.66 6.88
CA THR A 36 2.12 7.91 7.24
C THR A 36 1.95 8.37 8.69
N LYS A 37 3.00 8.30 9.51
CA LYS A 37 2.95 8.52 10.97
C LYS A 37 1.95 7.60 11.69
N ARG A 38 1.68 6.43 11.09
CA ARG A 38 0.81 5.39 11.65
C ARG A 38 1.65 4.31 12.29
N THR A 39 1.16 3.71 13.37
CA THR A 39 1.88 2.62 14.01
C THR A 39 1.94 1.39 13.09
N LYS A 40 2.97 0.56 13.25
CA LYS A 40 3.05 -0.73 12.55
C LYS A 40 1.77 -1.56 12.69
N ALA A 41 1.16 -1.56 13.88
CA ALA A 41 -0.09 -2.28 14.14
C ALA A 41 -1.25 -1.75 13.28
N GLN A 42 -1.38 -0.42 13.14
CA GLN A 42 -2.39 0.20 12.28
C GLN A 42 -2.15 -0.13 10.80
N VAL A 43 -0.90 -0.05 10.34
CA VAL A 43 -0.53 -0.40 8.97
C VAL A 43 -0.85 -1.86 8.67
N LEU A 44 -0.45 -2.78 9.55
CA LEU A 44 -0.70 -4.20 9.35
C LEU A 44 -2.18 -4.54 9.46
N TYR A 45 -2.93 -3.94 10.39
CA TYR A 45 -4.37 -4.15 10.50
C TYR A 45 -5.10 -3.81 9.19
N GLN A 46 -4.74 -2.67 8.60
CA GLN A 46 -5.31 -2.18 7.33
C GLN A 46 -5.00 -3.08 6.14
N ILE A 47 -3.81 -3.70 6.13
CA ILE A 47 -3.37 -4.59 5.05
C ILE A 47 -3.80 -6.05 5.28
N MET A 48 -4.01 -6.48 6.53
CA MET A 48 -4.22 -7.89 6.86
C MET A 48 -5.67 -8.25 7.19
N GLN A 49 -6.47 -7.32 7.75
CA GLN A 49 -7.75 -7.69 8.37
C GLN A 49 -8.99 -7.05 7.75
N MET A 50 -8.91 -5.92 7.04
CA MET A 50 -10.12 -5.25 6.54
C MET A 50 -9.96 -4.55 5.17
N PRO A 51 -10.52 -5.11 4.08
CA PRO A 51 -10.68 -4.36 2.84
C PRO A 51 -11.80 -3.30 2.92
N GLU A 52 -12.70 -3.40 3.90
CA GLU A 52 -13.94 -2.61 3.97
C GLU A 52 -13.76 -1.21 4.58
N ASN A 53 -12.77 -1.04 5.47
CA ASN A 53 -12.47 0.21 6.15
C ASN A 53 -10.99 0.62 6.00
N GLN A 54 -10.63 0.92 4.75
CA GLN A 54 -9.26 1.24 4.37
C GLN A 54 -8.88 2.70 4.66
N ASP A 55 -7.77 2.89 5.38
CA ASP A 55 -7.07 4.18 5.41
C ASP A 55 -6.33 4.37 4.07
N LEU A 56 -6.90 5.25 3.26
CA LEU A 56 -6.41 5.57 1.92
C LEU A 56 -4.98 6.10 1.91
N LEU A 57 -4.51 6.74 3.00
CA LEU A 57 -3.13 7.21 3.12
C LEU A 57 -2.16 6.04 3.26
N ILE A 58 -2.54 5.00 4.02
CA ILE A 58 -1.74 3.78 4.17
C ILE A 58 -1.66 3.05 2.83
N ILE A 59 -2.79 2.85 2.15
CA ILE A 59 -2.82 2.14 0.87
C ILE A 59 -2.00 2.87 -0.18
N GLN A 60 -2.15 4.19 -0.29
CA GLN A 60 -1.36 4.99 -1.22
C GLN A 60 0.14 4.91 -0.89
N ALA A 61 0.53 5.07 0.37
CA ALA A 61 1.92 4.96 0.78
C ALA A 61 2.51 3.57 0.48
N VAL A 62 1.73 2.50 0.67
CA VAL A 62 2.16 1.13 0.35
C VAL A 62 2.38 0.97 -1.16
N ARG A 63 1.47 1.46 -2.00
CA ARG A 63 1.62 1.44 -3.47
C ARG A 63 2.89 2.17 -3.92
N GLU A 64 3.06 3.40 -3.45
CA GLU A 64 4.20 4.25 -3.79
C GLU A 64 5.52 3.61 -3.36
N ILE A 65 5.60 3.16 -2.10
CA ILE A 65 6.82 2.57 -1.56
C ILE A 65 7.13 1.23 -2.22
N LEU A 66 6.12 0.38 -2.46
CA LEU A 66 6.32 -0.88 -3.15
C LEU A 66 6.88 -0.63 -4.55
N PHE A 67 6.28 0.29 -5.30
CA PHE A 67 6.75 0.65 -6.64
C PHE A 67 8.19 1.19 -6.60
N VAL A 68 8.50 2.11 -5.69
CA VAL A 68 9.85 2.69 -5.57
C VAL A 68 10.90 1.63 -5.23
N VAL A 69 10.57 0.67 -4.37
CA VAL A 69 11.53 -0.35 -3.90
C VAL A 69 11.66 -1.52 -4.87
N THR A 70 10.57 -1.91 -5.55
CA THR A 70 10.50 -3.17 -6.30
C THR A 70 10.20 -2.99 -7.79
N GLY A 71 9.74 -1.81 -8.21
CA GLY A 71 9.22 -1.57 -9.55
C GLY A 71 7.85 -2.20 -9.83
N LEU A 72 7.26 -2.90 -8.86
CA LEU A 72 5.99 -3.61 -9.04
C LEU A 72 4.78 -2.68 -8.84
N VAL A 73 3.79 -2.83 -9.72
CA VAL A 73 2.49 -2.16 -9.65
C VAL A 73 1.40 -3.21 -9.79
N TYR A 74 0.32 -3.06 -9.03
CA TYR A 74 -0.88 -3.86 -9.25
C TYR A 74 -1.66 -3.31 -10.45
N GLU A 75 -1.73 -4.09 -11.52
CA GLU A 75 -2.58 -3.82 -12.68
C GLU A 75 -3.80 -4.73 -12.59
N LYS A 76 -4.99 -4.13 -12.44
CA LYS A 76 -6.25 -4.89 -12.45
C LYS A 76 -6.44 -5.44 -13.86
N GLN A 77 -6.35 -6.76 -14.01
CA GLN A 77 -6.67 -7.47 -15.24
C GLN A 77 -8.16 -7.38 -15.56
#